data_AF-A0A950H393-F1
#
_entry.id   AF-A0A950H393-F1
#
_cell.length_a   1.000
_cell.length_b   1.000
_cell.length_c   1.000
_cell.angle_alpha   90.00
_cell.angle_beta   90.00
_cell.angle_gamma   90.00
#
_symmetry.space_group_name_H-M   'P 1'
#
loop_
_entity.id
_entity.type
_entity.pdbx_description
1 polymer ?
#
loop_
_entity_poly.entity_id
_entity_poly.type
_entity_poly.pdbx_seq_one_letter_code
_entity_poly.pdbx_strand_id
1 'polypeptide(L)'
;LTVNLPLPPGTTGDVVQEAFDRVAAPAIVEFEPTWVLVSAGFDAHRDHPLADLGLSAGDFARLAAAVAELAPPGRLLLHLEGGYDLRALRASVAATLGALLDLGIEPEPPTSGGTGRGHVDDIIARRHAALGALR
;
A
#
# COMPACT_ATOMS: atom_id res chain seq x y z
N LEU A 1 8.61 11.55 -12.54
CA LEU A 1 7.99 10.26 -12.89
C LEU A 1 6.68 10.15 -12.15
N THR A 2 5.61 9.69 -12.80
CA THR A 2 4.33 9.38 -12.12
C THR A 2 4.01 7.91 -12.41
N VAL A 3 3.66 7.15 -11.36
CA VAL A 3 3.31 5.73 -11.47
C VAL A 3 1.93 5.54 -10.85
N ASN A 4 0.96 5.15 -11.68
CA ASN A 4 -0.40 4.86 -11.23
C ASN A 4 -0.62 3.35 -11.24
N LEU A 5 -1.16 2.82 -10.14
CA LEU A 5 -1.48 1.40 -9.95
C LEU A 5 -2.99 1.26 -9.69
N PRO A 6 -3.85 1.38 -10.72
CA PRO A 6 -5.27 1.11 -10.53
C PRO A 6 -5.46 -0.35 -10.13
N LEU A 7 -6.30 -0.62 -9.14
CA LEU A 7 -6.61 -1.97 -8.69
C LEU A 7 -8.12 -2.23 -8.84
N PRO A 8 -8.53 -3.43 -9.27
CA PRO A 8 -9.94 -3.72 -9.43
C PRO A 8 -10.67 -3.85 -8.08
N PRO A 9 -12.00 -3.69 -8.09
CA PRO A 9 -12.84 -4.07 -6.95
C PRO A 9 -12.57 -5.52 -6.49
N GLY A 10 -12.58 -5.75 -5.18
CA GLY A 10 -12.33 -7.02 -4.52
C GLY A 10 -10.84 -7.34 -4.31
N THR A 11 -9.92 -6.44 -4.64
CA THR A 11 -8.49 -6.66 -4.44
C THR A 11 -8.15 -6.70 -2.95
N THR A 12 -7.46 -7.77 -2.53
CA THR A 12 -7.00 -8.01 -1.15
C THR A 12 -5.55 -7.60 -0.95
N GLY A 13 -5.11 -7.58 0.30
CA GLY A 13 -3.79 -7.12 0.71
C GLY A 13 -2.62 -7.87 0.07
N ASP A 14 -2.71 -9.18 -0.16
CA ASP A 14 -1.69 -9.95 -0.87
C ASP A 14 -1.40 -9.41 -2.29
N VAL A 15 -2.44 -9.00 -3.02
CA VAL A 15 -2.32 -8.44 -4.37
C VAL A 15 -1.83 -7.00 -4.31
N VAL A 16 -2.25 -6.21 -3.32
CA VAL A 16 -1.71 -4.85 -3.11
C VAL A 16 -0.23 -4.89 -2.76
N GLN A 17 0.17 -5.81 -1.87
CA GLN A 17 1.56 -6.02 -1.50
C GLN A 17 2.38 -6.44 -2.73
N GLU A 18 1.88 -7.35 -3.56
CA GLU A 18 2.55 -7.73 -4.79
C GLU A 18 2.71 -6.56 -5.77
N ALA A 19 1.67 -5.73 -5.93
CA ALA A 19 1.74 -4.52 -6.76
C ALA A 19 2.78 -3.52 -6.20
N PHE A 20 2.84 -3.38 -4.88
CA PHE A 20 3.85 -2.57 -4.21
C PHE A 20 5.26 -3.11 -4.49
N ASP A 21 5.51 -4.37 -4.17
CA ASP A 21 6.82 -5.02 -4.27
C ASP A 21 7.35 -5.05 -5.70
N ARG A 22 6.48 -5.30 -6.68
CA ARG A 22 6.87 -5.47 -8.09
C ARG A 22 6.89 -4.16 -8.88
N VAL A 23 6.22 -3.10 -8.40
CA VAL A 23 6.07 -1.86 -9.18
C VAL A 23 6.44 -0.61 -8.41
N ALA A 24 5.85 -0.38 -7.24
CA ALA A 24 6.08 0.84 -6.46
C ALA A 24 7.48 0.84 -5.84
N ALA A 25 7.87 -0.23 -5.14
CA ALA A 25 9.16 -0.32 -4.46
C ALA A 25 10.35 -0.17 -5.42
N PRO A 26 10.41 -0.83 -6.60
CA PRO A 26 11.50 -0.62 -7.55
C PRO A 26 11.57 0.83 -8.07
N ALA A 27 10.42 1.46 -8.32
CA ALA A 27 10.37 2.85 -8.76
C ALA A 27 10.85 3.82 -7.67
N ILE A 28 10.55 3.53 -6.40
CA ILE A 28 11.04 4.31 -5.25
C ILE A 28 12.55 4.14 -5.11
N VAL A 29 13.07 2.91 -5.21
CA VAL A 29 14.52 2.64 -5.15
C VAL A 29 15.26 3.35 -6.27
N GLU A 30 14.78 3.26 -7.51
CA GLU A 30 15.38 3.95 -8.68
C GLU A 30 15.37 5.47 -8.53
N PHE A 31 14.37 6.03 -7.84
CA PHE A 31 14.26 7.47 -7.61
C PHE A 31 15.23 8.00 -6.54
N GLU A 32 15.75 7.14 -5.66
CA GLU A 32 16.66 7.50 -4.56
C GLU A 32 16.14 8.66 -3.70
N PRO A 33 14.95 8.54 -3.07
CA PRO A 33 14.34 9.64 -2.33
C PRO A 33 15.18 10.02 -1.12
N THR A 34 15.29 11.33 -0.89
CA THR A 34 15.77 11.85 0.40
C THR A 34 14.67 11.86 1.46
N TRP A 35 13.39 11.74 1.07
CA TRP A 35 12.23 11.67 1.95
C TRP A 35 11.14 10.82 1.33
N VAL A 36 10.41 10.08 2.17
CA VAL A 36 9.19 9.37 1.79
C VAL A 36 8.02 9.99 2.53
N LEU A 37 7.07 10.52 1.77
CA LEU A 37 5.84 11.11 2.30
C LEU A 37 4.69 10.22 1.87
N VAL A 38 4.01 9.62 2.84
CA VAL A 38 2.89 8.72 2.61
C VAL A 38 1.59 9.46 2.90
N SER A 39 0.79 9.62 1.86
CA SER A 39 -0.61 9.99 1.96
C SER A 39 -1.38 8.74 2.46
N ALA A 40 -1.56 8.64 3.77
CA ALA A 40 -2.02 7.45 4.47
C ALA A 40 -3.55 7.44 4.60
N GLY A 41 -4.23 7.00 3.54
CA GLY A 41 -5.66 6.70 3.55
C GLY A 41 -5.96 5.26 3.98
N PHE A 42 -7.07 5.08 4.67
CA PHE A 42 -7.56 3.78 5.18
C PHE A 42 -8.94 3.42 4.62
N ASP A 43 -9.37 4.08 3.56
CA ASP A 43 -10.60 3.81 2.82
C ASP A 43 -10.52 2.53 1.96
N ALA A 44 -9.34 1.94 1.77
CA ALA A 44 -9.20 0.62 1.15
C ALA A 44 -9.61 -0.56 2.07
N HIS A 45 -9.98 -0.29 3.33
CA HIS A 45 -10.43 -1.31 4.27
C HIS A 45 -11.75 -1.95 3.78
N ARG A 46 -11.90 -3.26 3.95
CA ARG A 46 -13.07 -4.03 3.49
C ARG A 46 -14.42 -3.64 4.11
N ASP A 47 -14.38 -2.93 5.24
CA ASP A 47 -15.58 -2.41 5.92
C ASP A 47 -15.95 -0.99 5.42
N HIS A 48 -15.19 -0.44 4.48
CA HIS A 48 -15.43 0.90 3.96
C HIS A 48 -16.73 0.94 3.12
N PRO A 49 -17.63 1.91 3.35
CA PRO A 49 -18.96 1.90 2.73
C PRO A 49 -18.98 2.28 1.24
N LEU A 50 -17.92 2.91 0.72
CA LEU A 50 -17.89 3.50 -0.63
C LEU A 50 -16.71 3.02 -1.49
N ALA A 51 -15.85 2.17 -0.95
CA ALA A 51 -14.68 1.67 -1.67
C ALA A 51 -14.76 0.15 -1.68
N ASP A 52 -14.45 -0.45 -2.82
CA ASP A 52 -14.60 -1.90 -3.01
C ASP A 52 -13.25 -2.62 -2.90
N LEU A 53 -12.33 -2.16 -2.07
CA LEU A 53 -11.09 -2.91 -1.79
C LEU A 53 -11.27 -3.78 -0.54
N GLY A 54 -10.47 -4.84 -0.46
CA GLY A 54 -10.64 -5.92 0.52
C GLY A 54 -9.62 -5.91 1.65
N LEU A 55 -8.96 -4.79 1.97
CA LEU A 55 -7.86 -4.78 2.93
C LEU A 55 -8.38 -4.91 4.38
N SER A 56 -7.50 -5.40 5.23
CA SER A 56 -7.61 -5.38 6.69
C SER A 56 -6.62 -4.41 7.32
N ALA A 57 -6.79 -4.12 8.61
CA ALA A 57 -5.80 -3.42 9.41
C ALA A 57 -4.40 -4.06 9.32
N GLY A 58 -4.29 -5.40 9.24
CA GLY A 58 -3.01 -6.09 9.09
C GLY A 58 -2.33 -5.86 7.74
N ASP A 59 -3.10 -5.62 6.68
CA ASP A 59 -2.55 -5.28 5.36
C ASP A 59 -1.90 -3.90 5.39
N PHE A 60 -2.55 -2.92 6.04
CA PHE A 60 -1.98 -1.59 6.24
C PHE A 60 -0.71 -1.61 7.09
N ALA A 61 -0.64 -2.48 8.11
CA ALA A 61 0.59 -2.68 8.89
C ALA A 61 1.74 -3.20 8.02
N ARG A 62 1.48 -4.20 7.17
CA ARG A 62 2.49 -4.76 6.24
C ARG A 62 2.97 -3.72 5.24
N LEU A 63 2.07 -2.96 4.62
CA LEU A 63 2.41 -1.91 3.67
C LEU A 63 3.22 -0.79 4.34
N ALA A 64 2.84 -0.39 5.55
CA ALA A 64 3.58 0.63 6.30
C ALA A 64 5.01 0.18 6.63
N ALA A 65 5.19 -1.06 7.07
CA ALA A 65 6.51 -1.63 7.30
C ALA A 65 7.34 -1.68 6.00
N ALA A 66 6.74 -2.16 4.90
CA ALA A 66 7.41 -2.24 3.61
C ALA A 66 7.85 -0.86 3.08
N VAL A 67 7.04 0.18 3.25
CA VAL A 67 7.41 1.56 2.88
C VAL A 67 8.50 2.11 3.78
N ALA A 68 8.48 1.79 5.08
CA ALA A 68 9.49 2.26 6.02
C ALA A 68 10.90 1.75 5.68
N GLU A 69 11.02 0.51 5.21
CA GLU A 69 12.30 -0.06 4.74
C GLU A 69 12.90 0.70 3.54
N LEU A 70 12.07 1.41 2.77
CA LEU A 70 12.51 2.21 1.62
C LEU A 70 12.83 3.66 1.98
N ALA A 71 12.47 4.10 3.18
CA ALA A 71 12.69 5.47 3.62
C ALA A 71 14.06 5.62 4.30
N PRO A 72 14.80 6.72 4.04
CA PRO A 72 15.99 7.00 4.83
C PRO A 72 15.65 7.16 6.32
N PRO A 73 16.57 6.80 7.24
CA PRO A 73 16.32 6.89 8.67
C PRO A 73 15.84 8.28 9.11
N GLY A 74 14.69 8.33 9.78
CA GLY A 74 14.07 9.57 10.25
C GLY A 74 13.46 10.46 9.16
N ARG A 75 13.28 9.93 7.94
CA ARG A 75 12.77 10.69 6.78
C ARG A 75 11.50 10.09 6.16
N LEU A 76 10.71 9.41 6.99
CA LEU A 76 9.38 8.93 6.68
C LEU A 76 8.34 9.82 7.37
N LEU A 77 7.37 10.32 6.61
CA LEU A 77 6.22 11.06 7.14
C LEU A 77 4.93 10.39 6.65
N LEU A 78 4.00 10.11 7.56
CA LEU A 78 2.65 9.67 7.23
C LEU A 78 1.67 10.81 7.52
N HIS A 79 0.85 11.17 6.54
CA HIS A 79 -0.23 12.14 6.68
C HIS A 79 -1.57 11.43 6.50
N LEU A 80 -2.41 11.46 7.52
CA LEU A 80 -3.74 10.83 7.45
C LEU A 80 -4.59 11.50 6.38
N GLU A 81 -5.17 10.70 5.49
CA GLU A 81 -6.15 11.16 4.50
C GLU A 81 -7.54 10.53 4.74
N GLY A 82 -8.00 9.69 3.81
CA GLY A 82 -9.31 9.04 3.84
C GLY A 82 -9.42 7.92 4.86
N GLY A 83 -10.64 7.45 5.06
CA GLY A 83 -10.99 6.44 6.06
C GLY A 83 -12.27 6.87 6.78
N TYR A 84 -13.40 6.37 6.30
CA TYR A 84 -14.70 6.91 6.70
C TYR A 84 -15.53 5.93 7.55
N ASP A 85 -15.09 4.68 7.67
CA ASP A 85 -15.52 3.80 8.76
C ASP A 85 -14.59 4.02 9.97
N LEU A 86 -15.14 4.56 11.06
CA LEU A 86 -14.35 4.95 12.23
C LEU A 86 -13.74 3.77 13.00
N ARG A 87 -14.34 2.57 12.91
CA ARG A 87 -13.80 1.38 13.57
C ARG A 87 -12.62 0.84 12.78
N ALA A 88 -12.80 0.70 11.47
CA ALA A 88 -11.75 0.32 10.54
C ALA A 88 -10.58 1.32 10.56
N LEU A 89 -10.87 2.62 10.55
CA LEU A 89 -9.86 3.67 10.64
C LEU A 89 -9.04 3.54 11.93
N ARG A 90 -9.70 3.39 13.08
CA ARG A 90 -9.01 3.20 14.36
C ARG A 90 -8.12 1.95 14.34
N ALA A 91 -8.63 0.82 13.88
CA ALA A 91 -7.89 -0.43 13.80
C ALA A 91 -6.68 -0.30 12.87
N SER A 92 -6.86 0.31 11.71
CA SER A 92 -5.81 0.45 10.68
C SER A 92 -4.72 1.42 11.11
N VAL A 93 -5.06 2.57 11.70
CA VAL A 93 -4.08 3.51 12.27
C VAL A 93 -3.29 2.84 13.40
N ALA A 94 -3.97 2.13 14.32
CA ALA A 94 -3.30 1.43 15.41
C ALA A 94 -2.33 0.35 14.89
N ALA A 95 -2.75 -0.41 13.86
CA ALA A 95 -1.92 -1.42 13.22
C ALA A 95 -0.69 -0.81 12.51
N THR A 96 -0.88 0.26 11.75
CA THR A 96 0.20 0.99 11.08
C THR A 96 1.22 1.55 12.09
N LEU A 97 0.76 2.23 13.13
CA LEU A 97 1.66 2.75 14.18
C LEU A 97 2.32 1.62 14.97
N GLY A 98 1.59 0.54 15.24
CA GLY A 98 2.10 -0.64 15.91
C GLY A 98 3.28 -1.27 15.17
N ALA A 99 3.18 -1.38 13.85
CA ALA A 99 4.25 -1.89 13.00
C ALA A 99 5.46 -0.94 12.93
N LEU A 100 5.22 0.38 12.84
CA LEU A 100 6.30 1.37 12.68
C LEU A 100 7.06 1.67 13.98
N LEU A 101 6.39 1.54 15.13
CA LEU A 101 6.91 1.93 16.44
C LEU A 101 7.13 0.73 17.38
N ASP A 102 6.94 -0.50 16.88
CA ASP A 102 7.10 -1.75 17.63
C ASP A 102 6.28 -1.78 18.94
N LEU A 103 4.99 -1.44 18.84
CA LEU A 103 4.11 -1.28 20.02
C LEU A 103 3.41 -2.57 20.47
N GLY A 104 3.71 -3.72 19.86
CA GLY A 104 3.04 -4.99 20.18
C GLY A 104 1.52 -4.98 19.93
N ILE A 105 1.05 -4.18 18.98
CA ILE A 105 -0.35 -4.18 18.55
C ILE A 105 -0.57 -5.36 17.61
N GLU A 106 -1.44 -6.29 18.01
CA GLU A 106 -1.88 -7.39 17.14
C GLU A 106 -3.04 -6.92 16.25
N PRO A 107 -2.81 -6.74 14.93
CA PRO A 107 -3.86 -6.28 14.03
C PRO A 107 -4.75 -7.45 13.59
N GLU A 108 -5.80 -7.12 12.85
CA GLU A 108 -6.54 -8.11 12.08
C GLU A 108 -5.60 -8.90 11.15
N PRO A 109 -5.85 -10.19 10.89
CA PRO A 109 -5.05 -10.96 9.96
C PRO A 109 -5.06 -10.33 8.55
N PRO A 110 -3.90 -10.22 7.91
CA PRO A 110 -3.78 -9.80 6.51
C PRO A 110 -4.64 -10.64 5.57
N THR A 111 -5.19 -10.00 4.55
CA THR A 111 -6.14 -10.62 3.62
C THR A 111 -5.46 -11.24 2.42
N SER A 112 -6.11 -12.24 1.82
CA SER A 112 -5.60 -12.92 0.62
C SER A 112 -6.73 -13.49 -0.24
N GLY A 113 -6.43 -13.78 -1.51
CA GLY A 113 -7.34 -14.52 -2.40
C GLY A 113 -8.40 -13.65 -3.10
N GLY A 114 -8.25 -12.34 -3.03
CA GLY A 114 -9.06 -11.38 -3.79
C GLY A 114 -8.67 -11.29 -5.27
N THR A 115 -9.28 -10.34 -5.94
CA THR A 115 -9.11 -10.11 -7.38
C THR A 115 -7.83 -9.31 -7.68
N GLY A 116 -7.45 -9.22 -8.95
CA GLY A 116 -6.46 -8.24 -9.43
C GLY A 116 -5.04 -8.76 -9.68
N ARG A 117 -4.73 -10.01 -9.35
CA ARG A 117 -3.38 -10.58 -9.61
C ARG A 117 -2.95 -10.48 -11.08
N GLY A 118 -3.81 -10.90 -12.02
CA GLY A 118 -3.54 -10.72 -13.45
C GLY A 118 -3.49 -9.26 -13.90
N HIS A 119 -4.16 -8.36 -13.19
CA HIS A 119 -4.10 -6.92 -13.46
C HIS A 119 -2.74 -6.32 -13.10
N VAL A 120 -2.09 -6.82 -12.04
CA VAL A 120 -0.73 -6.41 -11.67
C VAL A 120 0.26 -6.76 -12.79
N ASP A 121 0.13 -7.96 -13.38
CA ASP A 121 0.95 -8.36 -14.53
C ASP A 121 0.75 -7.43 -15.74
N ASP A 122 -0.51 -7.07 -16.03
CA ASP A 122 -0.83 -6.12 -17.10
C ASP A 122 -0.20 -4.74 -16.86
N ILE A 123 -0.22 -4.24 -15.61
CA ILE A 123 0.40 -2.97 -15.23
C ILE A 123 1.91 -3.02 -15.47
N ILE A 124 2.56 -4.11 -15.06
CA ILE A 124 4.00 -4.31 -15.25
C ILE A 124 4.36 -4.33 -16.73
N ALA A 125 3.61 -5.09 -17.54
CA ALA A 125 3.83 -5.17 -18.98
C ALA A 125 3.73 -3.79 -19.65
N ARG A 126 2.69 -3.01 -19.30
CA ARG A 126 2.51 -1.64 -19.83
C ARG A 126 3.63 -0.71 -19.39
N ARG A 127 4.08 -0.80 -18.13
CA ARG A 127 5.20 0.00 -17.61
C ARG A 127 6.49 -0.30 -18.36
N HIS A 128 6.82 -1.58 -18.56
CA HIS A 128 8.01 -1.98 -19.31
C HIS A 128 7.96 -1.47 -20.76
N ALA A 129 6.82 -1.60 -21.44
CA ALA A 129 6.65 -1.09 -22.79
C ALA A 129 6.85 0.43 -22.86
N ALA A 130 6.29 1.18 -21.90
CA ALA A 130 6.44 2.63 -21.83
C ALA A 130 7.88 3.07 -21.57
N LEU A 131 8.60 2.41 -20.66
CA LEU A 131 10.01 2.71 -20.37
C LEU A 131 10.94 2.30 -21.51
N GLY A 132 10.64 1.20 -22.20
CA GLY A 132 11.39 0.75 -23.38
C GLY A 132 11.24 1.68 -24.58
N ALA A 133 10.09 2.34 -24.75
CA ALA A 133 9.85 3.31 -25.81
C ALA A 133 10.51 4.69 -25.58
N LEU A 134 11.00 4.95 -24.35
CA LEU A 134 11.68 6.19 -23.97
C LEU A 134 13.22 6.10 -24.08
N ARG A 135 13.76 4.95 -24.49
CA ARG A 135 15.18 4.70 -24.73
C ARG A 135 15.46 4.60 -26.23
#